data_AF-A0A9D6UM74-F1
#
_entry.id   AF-A0A9D6UM74-F1
#
_cell.length_a   1.000
_cell.length_b   1.000
_cell.length_c   1.000
_cell.angle_alpha   90.00
_cell.angle_beta   90.00
_cell.angle_gamma   90.00
#
_symmetry.space_group_name_H-M   'P 1'
#
loop_
_entity.id
_entity.type
_entity.pdbx_description
1 polymer ?
#
loop_
_entity_poly.entity_id
_entity_poly.type
_entity_poly.pdbx_seq_one_letter_code
_entity_poly.pdbx_strand_id
1 'polypeptide(L)'
;MAEVKSPSGGEKRPQWGTKMGIILAVAGSAVGLGNFLRFPVQAAQNGGGAFLIPYFISFFLLGIPLMWIEWAIGRYGGLFGHGSAPFALNRLWKNRTVKYLGVIGIFGPVVIFI
;
A
#
# COMPACT_ATOMS: atom_id res chain seq x y z
N MET A 1 17.18 4.92 -23.32
CA MET A 1 15.72 4.73 -23.16
C MET A 1 15.43 3.26 -23.41
N ALA A 2 15.11 2.47 -22.38
CA ALA A 2 14.89 1.04 -22.54
C ALA A 2 13.43 0.79 -22.95
N GLU A 3 13.24 0.25 -24.15
CA GLU A 3 11.95 -0.19 -24.67
C GLU A 3 11.40 -1.32 -23.79
N VAL A 4 10.37 -1.03 -22.99
CA VAL A 4 9.66 -2.06 -22.22
C VAL A 4 8.75 -2.80 -23.20
N LYS A 5 9.27 -3.89 -23.77
CA LYS A 5 8.50 -4.83 -24.59
C LYS A 5 7.37 -5.43 -23.74
N SER A 6 6.14 -5.00 -24.02
CA SER A 6 4.94 -5.56 -23.42
C SER A 6 4.81 -7.04 -23.82
N PRO A 7 4.57 -7.97 -22.88
CA PRO A 7 4.42 -9.37 -23.23
C PRO A 7 3.16 -9.54 -24.10
N SER A 8 3.38 -9.97 -25.34
CA SER A 8 2.34 -10.34 -26.29
C SER A 8 1.64 -11.62 -25.82
N GLY A 9 0.37 -11.53 -25.40
CA GLY A 9 -0.50 -12.69 -25.22
C GLY A 9 -1.45 -12.73 -24.01
N GLY A 10 -1.46 -11.73 -23.12
CA GLY A 10 -2.37 -11.72 -21.96
C GLY A 10 -3.48 -10.66 -22.07
N GLU A 11 -4.65 -10.93 -21.49
CA GLU A 11 -5.73 -9.93 -21.33
C GLU A 11 -5.18 -8.58 -20.85
N LYS A 12 -5.67 -7.50 -21.46
CA LYS A 12 -5.30 -6.14 -21.04
C LYS A 12 -5.69 -5.96 -19.57
N ARG A 13 -4.72 -5.60 -18.72
CA ARG A 13 -4.98 -5.35 -17.29
C ARG A 13 -6.11 -4.32 -17.14
N PRO A 14 -7.02 -4.52 -16.18
CA PRO A 14 -8.04 -3.53 -15.89
C PRO A 14 -7.36 -2.22 -15.46
N GLN A 15 -7.77 -1.12 -16.09
CA GLN A 15 -7.33 0.23 -15.75
C GLN A 15 -8.46 0.98 -15.09
N TRP A 16 -8.10 1.93 -14.24
CA TRP A 16 -9.06 2.81 -13.60
C TRP A 16 -9.68 3.77 -14.61
N GLY A 17 -11.01 3.87 -14.60
CA GLY A 17 -11.74 4.74 -15.55
C GLY A 17 -11.54 6.23 -15.30
N THR A 18 -11.37 6.67 -14.05
CA THR A 18 -11.17 8.09 -13.71
C THR A 18 -10.17 8.27 -12.57
N LYS A 19 -9.44 9.40 -12.56
CA LYS A 19 -8.54 9.77 -11.46
C LYS A 19 -9.30 9.90 -10.13
N MET A 20 -10.49 10.50 -10.18
CA MET A 20 -11.35 10.64 -9.00
C MET A 20 -11.78 9.27 -8.46
N GLY A 21 -12.12 8.32 -9.34
CA GLY A 21 -12.45 6.95 -8.95
C GLY A 21 -11.30 6.25 -8.21
N ILE A 22 -10.05 6.45 -8.64
CA ILE A 22 -8.86 5.93 -7.92
C ILE A 22 -8.78 6.54 -6.53
N ILE A 23 -8.86 7.87 -6.43
CA ILE A 23 -8.71 8.59 -5.18
C ILE A 23 -9.76 8.13 -4.16
N LEU A 24 -11.01 8.01 -4.60
CA LEU A 24 -12.10 7.54 -3.76
C LEU A 24 -11.95 6.07 -3.35
N ALA A 25 -11.54 5.20 -4.26
CA ALA A 25 -11.30 3.78 -3.95
C ALA A 25 -10.20 3.61 -2.90
N VAL A 26 -9.08 4.35 -3.05
CA VAL A 26 -7.98 4.27 -2.07
C VAL A 26 -8.35 4.95 -0.75
N ALA A 27 -8.99 6.12 -0.79
CA ALA A 27 -9.47 6.80 0.42
C ALA A 27 -10.46 5.92 1.19
N GLY A 28 -11.40 5.26 0.50
CA GLY A 28 -12.33 4.32 1.12
C GLY A 28 -11.64 3.07 1.69
N SER A 29 -10.54 2.62 1.08
CA SER A 29 -9.74 1.52 1.64
C SER A 29 -8.94 1.94 2.88
N ALA A 30 -8.55 3.20 3.00
CA ALA A 30 -7.77 3.71 4.13
C ALA A 30 -8.63 4.19 5.31
N VAL A 31 -9.83 4.74 5.02
CA VAL A 31 -10.76 5.23 6.03
C VAL A 31 -11.73 4.10 6.41
N GLY A 32 -11.59 3.58 7.62
CA GLY A 32 -12.44 2.51 8.14
C GLY A 32 -12.75 2.64 9.63
N LEU A 33 -13.22 1.54 10.23
CA LEU A 33 -13.59 1.47 11.65
C LEU A 33 -12.46 1.92 12.60
N GLY A 34 -11.20 1.74 12.21
CA GLY A 34 -10.05 2.19 12.99
C GLY A 34 -10.07 3.69 13.29
N ASN A 35 -10.50 4.53 12.34
CA ASN A 35 -10.54 5.98 12.52
C ASN A 35 -11.67 6.42 13.46
N PHE A 36 -12.76 5.66 13.54
CA PHE A 36 -13.93 6.00 14.36
C PHE A 36 -13.90 5.34 15.74
N LEU A 37 -13.32 4.16 15.88
CA LEU A 37 -13.34 3.39 17.12
C LEU A 37 -11.98 3.39 17.81
N ARG A 38 -10.91 3.07 17.08
CA ARG A 38 -9.57 2.92 17.69
C ARG A 38 -8.91 4.27 17.95
N PHE A 39 -8.99 5.20 17.00
CA PHE A 39 -8.35 6.51 17.13
C PHE A 39 -8.87 7.31 18.34
N PRO A 40 -10.19 7.45 18.58
CA PRO A 40 -10.68 8.19 19.75
C PRO A 40 -10.28 7.54 21.08
N VAL A 41 -10.32 6.21 21.15
CA VAL A 41 -9.90 5.46 22.34
C VAL A 41 -8.40 5.67 22.63
N GLN A 42 -7.55 5.57 21.61
CA GLN A 42 -6.12 5.79 21.76
C GLN A 42 -5.80 7.24 22.14
N ALA A 43 -6.48 8.21 21.52
CA ALA A 43 -6.32 9.62 21.89
C ALA A 43 -6.75 9.85 23.34
N ALA A 44 -7.93 9.38 23.75
CA ALA A 44 -8.43 9.56 25.12
C ALA A 44 -7.52 8.92 26.19
N GLN A 45 -7.00 7.71 25.93
CA GLN A 45 -6.14 6.99 26.88
C GLN A 45 -4.73 7.59 26.99
N ASN A 46 -4.22 8.24 25.94
CA ASN A 46 -2.85 8.77 25.89
C ASN A 46 -2.79 10.31 26.07
N GLY A 47 -3.71 10.88 26.87
CA GLY A 47 -3.68 12.31 27.21
C GLY A 47 -4.36 13.23 26.19
N GLY A 48 -5.31 12.70 25.41
CA GLY A 48 -6.18 13.46 24.50
C GLY A 48 -5.39 14.23 23.45
N GLY A 49 -5.35 15.56 23.62
CA GLY A 49 -4.61 16.45 22.73
C GLY A 49 -3.10 16.22 22.72
N ALA A 50 -2.51 15.75 23.84
CA ALA A 50 -1.07 15.46 23.91
C ALA A 50 -0.66 14.31 22.97
N PHE A 51 -1.54 13.34 22.76
CA PHE A 51 -1.32 12.23 21.81
C PHE A 51 -1.19 12.70 20.36
N LEU A 52 -1.79 13.84 20.00
CA LEU A 52 -1.75 14.35 18.62
C LEU A 52 -0.33 14.75 18.17
N ILE A 53 0.54 15.15 19.11
CA ILE A 53 1.92 15.55 18.78
C ILE A 53 2.73 14.38 18.21
N PRO A 54 2.93 13.25 18.94
CA PRO A 54 3.61 12.09 18.38
C PRO A 54 2.85 11.48 17.19
N TYR A 55 1.51 11.57 17.18
CA TYR A 55 0.70 11.11 16.05
C TYR A 55 1.08 11.83 14.75
N PHE A 56 1.07 13.16 14.73
CA PHE A 56 1.44 13.93 13.53
C PHE A 56 2.91 13.76 13.16
N ILE A 57 3.82 13.70 14.15
CA ILE A 57 5.23 13.42 13.88
C ILE A 57 5.39 12.06 13.17
N SER A 58 4.74 11.02 13.66
CA SER A 58 4.77 9.70 13.02
C SER A 58 4.10 9.70 11.63
N PHE A 59 3.04 10.49 11.45
CA PHE A 59 2.36 10.63 10.16
C PHE A 59 3.26 11.27 9.11
N PHE A 60 3.98 12.35 9.45
CA PHE A 60 4.89 13.01 8.52
C PHE A 60 6.17 12.22 8.27
N LEU A 61 6.74 11.57 9.29
CA LEU A 61 8.00 10.84 9.16
C LEU A 61 7.85 9.43 8.61
N LEU A 62 6.74 8.75 8.90
CA LEU A 62 6.51 7.36 8.50
C LEU A 62 5.31 7.24 7.57
N GLY A 63 4.17 7.82 7.92
CA GLY A 63 2.93 7.68 7.15
C GLY A 63 3.07 8.10 5.69
N ILE A 64 3.45 9.36 5.44
CA ILE A 64 3.59 9.89 4.07
C ILE A 64 4.69 9.17 3.28
N PRO A 65 5.93 9.00 3.80
CA PRO A 65 6.99 8.33 3.06
C PRO A 65 6.66 6.87 2.72
N LEU A 66 6.09 6.12 3.67
CA LEU A 66 5.69 4.72 3.41
C LEU A 66 4.60 4.63 2.34
N MET A 67 3.59 5.50 2.39
CA MET A 67 2.53 5.52 1.40
C MET A 67 3.07 5.80 -0.02
N TRP A 68 4.02 6.72 -0.17
CA TRP A 68 4.68 6.97 -1.46
C TRP A 68 5.49 5.78 -1.95
N ILE A 69 6.23 5.12 -1.06
CA ILE A 69 7.00 3.91 -1.41
C ILE A 69 6.05 2.82 -1.89
N GLU A 70 5.00 2.50 -1.13
CA GLU A 70 4.03 1.47 -1.51
C GLU A 70 3.36 1.77 -2.86
N TRP A 71 2.96 3.03 -3.08
CA TRP A 71 2.35 3.45 -4.34
C TRP A 71 3.32 3.32 -5.53
N ALA A 72 4.58 3.75 -5.34
CA ALA A 72 5.60 3.65 -6.37
C ALA A 72 5.90 2.19 -6.73
N ILE A 73 6.06 1.33 -5.73
CA ILE A 73 6.29 -0.12 -5.91
C ILE A 73 5.10 -0.78 -6.62
N GLY A 74 3.88 -0.50 -6.18
CA GLY A 74 2.66 -1.05 -6.78
C GLY A 74 2.49 -0.63 -8.23
N ARG A 75 2.73 0.66 -8.55
CA ARG A 75 2.69 1.16 -9.92
C ARG A 75 3.78 0.55 -10.78
N TYR A 76 5.00 0.44 -10.27
CA TYR A 76 6.12 -0.19 -10.97
C TYR A 76 5.86 -1.67 -11.26
N GLY A 77 5.37 -2.44 -10.28
CA GLY A 77 4.95 -3.84 -10.48
C GLY A 77 3.82 -3.97 -11.51
N GLY A 78 2.86 -3.05 -11.48
CA GLY A 78 1.73 -2.98 -12.41
C GLY A 78 2.14 -2.82 -13.87
N LEU A 79 3.22 -2.08 -14.17
CA LEU A 79 3.79 -1.95 -15.52
C LEU A 79 4.26 -3.29 -16.10
N PHE A 80 4.67 -4.23 -15.25
CA PHE A 80 5.16 -5.55 -15.64
C PHE A 80 4.11 -6.66 -15.51
N GLY A 81 2.84 -6.33 -15.24
CA GLY A 81 1.81 -7.35 -15.09
C GLY A 81 1.68 -7.97 -13.69
N HIS A 82 2.32 -7.40 -12.68
CA HIS A 82 2.30 -7.95 -11.32
C HIS A 82 1.47 -7.06 -10.38
N GLY A 83 0.47 -7.63 -9.73
CA GLY A 83 -0.37 -6.92 -8.72
C GLY A 83 -0.01 -7.24 -7.27
N SER A 84 0.81 -8.26 -7.03
CA SER A 84 1.10 -8.77 -5.70
C SER A 84 2.52 -8.41 -5.25
N ALA A 85 2.67 -8.16 -3.94
CA ALA A 85 3.93 -7.81 -3.28
C ALA A 85 5.14 -8.72 -3.63
N PRO A 86 5.07 -10.06 -3.62
CA PRO A 86 6.25 -10.91 -3.88
C PRO A 86 6.78 -10.77 -5.31
N PHE A 87 5.91 -10.47 -6.28
CA PHE A 87 6.30 -10.29 -7.66
C PHE A 87 6.81 -8.87 -7.96
N ALA A 88 6.17 -7.85 -7.38
CA ALA A 88 6.64 -6.46 -7.49
C ALA A 88 8.02 -6.28 -6.84
N LEU A 89 8.23 -6.84 -5.64
CA LEU A 89 9.51 -6.77 -4.92
C LEU A 89 10.64 -7.55 -5.61
N ASN A 90 10.35 -8.73 -6.15
CA ASN A 90 11.33 -9.51 -6.92
C ASN A 90 11.84 -8.76 -8.15
N ARG A 91 11.09 -7.79 -8.68
CA ARG A 91 11.52 -6.95 -9.79
C ARG A 91 12.43 -5.81 -9.36
N LEU A 92 12.18 -5.24 -8.17
CA LEU A 92 12.98 -4.17 -7.60
C LEU A 92 14.34 -4.67 -7.11
N TRP A 93 14.34 -5.84 -6.47
CA TRP A 93 15.57 -6.49 -6.02
C TRP A 93 15.57 -7.93 -6.50
N LYS A 94 16.46 -8.25 -7.44
CA LYS A 94 16.58 -9.58 -8.04
C LYS A 94 17.26 -10.56 -7.08
N ASN A 95 16.59 -10.94 -5.99
CA ASN A 95 17.05 -11.94 -5.02
C ASN A 95 15.92 -12.94 -4.68
N ARG A 96 16.26 -14.20 -4.44
CA ARG A 96 15.26 -15.24 -4.10
C ARG A 96 14.60 -14.98 -2.74
N THR A 97 15.32 -14.34 -1.81
CA THR A 97 14.85 -14.01 -0.47
C THR A 97 13.73 -12.95 -0.45
N VAL A 98 13.73 -11.99 -1.38
CA VAL A 98 12.71 -10.91 -1.38
C VAL A 98 11.32 -11.41 -1.77
N LYS A 99 11.22 -12.59 -2.41
CA LYS A 99 9.94 -13.25 -2.63
C LYS A 99 9.30 -13.67 -1.30
N TYR A 100 10.08 -14.23 -0.39
CA TYR A 100 9.58 -14.63 0.93
C TYR A 100 9.15 -13.43 1.76
N LEU A 101 9.90 -12.32 1.70
CA LEU A 101 9.49 -11.06 2.33
C LEU A 101 8.16 -10.54 1.74
N GLY A 102 7.98 -10.61 0.42
CA GLY A 102 6.72 -10.19 -0.19
C GLY A 102 5.52 -11.09 0.13
N VAL A 103 5.74 -12.37 0.45
CA VAL A 103 4.66 -13.27 0.91
C VAL A 103 4.08 -12.82 2.26
N ILE A 104 4.89 -12.22 3.14
CA ILE A 104 4.41 -11.64 4.41
C ILE A 104 3.37 -10.56 4.14
N GLY A 105 3.54 -9.77 3.08
CA GLY A 105 2.58 -8.73 2.67
C GLY A 105 1.22 -9.26 2.21
N ILE A 106 1.13 -10.55 1.84
CA ILE A 106 -0.16 -11.20 1.52
C ILE A 106 -0.82 -11.74 2.79
N PHE A 107 -0.02 -12.20 3.76
CA PHE A 107 -0.53 -12.82 4.97
C PHE A 107 -1.25 -11.82 5.91
N GLY A 108 -0.72 -10.59 6.03
CA GLY A 108 -1.32 -9.57 6.90
C GLY A 108 -2.81 -9.31 6.62
N PRO A 109 -3.20 -8.99 5.37
CA PRO A 109 -4.61 -8.81 5.02
C PRO A 109 -5.47 -10.06 5.25
N VAL A 110 -4.93 -11.26 5.03
CA VAL A 110 -5.65 -12.53 5.24
C VAL A 110 -5.94 -12.74 6.72
N VAL A 111 -4.97 -12.48 7.59
CA VAL A 111 -5.15 -12.60 9.05
C VAL A 111 -6.18 -11.62 9.60
N ILE A 112 -6.25 -10.40 9.04
CA ILE A 112 -7.25 -9.42 9.45
C ILE A 112 -8.67 -9.86 9.05
N PHE A 113 -8.80 -10.67 8.00
CA PHE A 113 -10.09 -11.11 7.46
C PHE A 113 -10.64 -12.39 8.11
N ILE A 114 -9.77 -13.23 8.68
CA ILE A 114 -10.14 -14.44 9.44
C ILE A 114 -10.52 -14.05 10.86
#